data_AF-A0A2N8P6C6-F1
#
_entry.id   AF-A0A2N8P6C6-F1
#
_cell.length_a   1.000
_cell.length_b   1.000
_cell.length_c   1.000
_cell.angle_alpha   90.00
_cell.angle_beta   90.00
_cell.angle_gamma   90.00
#
_symmetry.space_group_name_H-M   'P 1'
#
loop_
_entity.id
_entity.type
_entity.pdbx_description
1 polymer ?
#
loop_
_entity_poly.entity_id
_entity_poly.type
_entity_poly.pdbx_seq_one_letter_code
_entity_poly.pdbx_strand_id
1 'polypeptide(L)' 'MKGIVAGILLAIVGVILWLTTERTETPVISLHKAGLVLAIVGGAEALFALMGLGKKESK' A
#
# COMPACT_ATOMS: atom_id res chain seq x y z
N MET A 1 15.07 -5.65 3.22
CA MET A 1 14.96 -4.92 1.93
C MET A 1 13.77 -5.38 1.08
N LYS A 2 13.63 -6.66 0.70
CA LYS A 2 12.55 -7.13 -0.18
C LYS A 2 11.12 -6.74 0.27
N GLY A 3 10.81 -6.86 1.56
CA GLY A 3 9.49 -6.49 2.11
C GLY A 3 9.19 -4.99 2.10
N ILE A 4 10.21 -4.14 2.29
CA ILE A 4 10.06 -2.68 2.23
C ILE A 4 9.72 -2.25 0.80
N VAL A 5 10.44 -2.79 -0.18
CA VAL A 5 10.21 -2.51 -1.61
C VAL A 5 8.82 -2.97 -2.03
N ALA A 6 8.40 -4.17 -1.62
CA ALA A 6 7.05 -4.67 -1.92
C ALA A 6 5.96 -3.79 -1.32
N GLY A 7 6.08 -3.40 -0.04
CA GLY A 7 5.12 -2.50 0.61
C GLY A 7 5.03 -1.12 -0.04
N ILE A 8 6.18 -0.53 -0.41
CA ILE A 8 6.22 0.75 -1.14
C ILE A 8 5.54 0.64 -2.50
N LEU A 9 5.85 -0.40 -3.28
CA LEU A 9 5.22 -0.62 -4.59
C LEU A 9 3.71 -0.80 -4.45
N LEU A 10 3.27 -1.58 -3.46
CA LEU A 10 1.85 -1.79 -3.18
C LEU A 10 1.14 -0.48 -2.82
N ALA A 11 1.78 0.34 -1.98
CA ALA A 11 1.26 1.65 -1.60
C ALA A 11 1.09 2.57 -2.82
N ILE A 12 2.12 2.64 -3.67
CA ILE A 12 2.12 3.47 -4.90
C ILE A 12 1.00 3.03 -5.84
N VAL A 13 0.87 1.72 -6.09
CA VAL A 13 -0.21 1.19 -6.95
C VAL A 13 -1.59 1.51 -6.38
N GLY A 14 -1.76 1.40 -5.05
CA GLY A 14 -3.00 1.78 -4.38
C GLY A 14 -3.34 3.25 -4.55
N VAL A 15 -2.35 4.14 -4.40
CA VAL A 15 -2.53 5.58 -4.60
C VAL A 15 -2.89 5.89 -6.05
N ILE A 16 -2.22 5.28 -7.03
CA ILE A 16 -2.55 5.47 -8.45
C ILE A 16 -4.00 5.04 -8.72
N LEU A 17 -4.41 3.87 -8.22
CA LEU A 17 -5.79 3.41 -8.35
C LEU A 17 -6.75 4.40 -7.71
N TRP A 18 -6.50 4.82 -6.47
CA TRP A 18 -7.35 5.77 -5.76
C TRP A 18 -7.55 7.08 -6.55
N LEU A 19 -6.47 7.71 -7.02
CA LEU A 19 -6.53 9.00 -7.71
C LEU A 19 -7.13 8.93 -9.11
N THR A 20 -6.98 7.80 -9.81
CA THR A 20 -7.42 7.67 -11.22
C THR A 20 -8.82 7.11 -11.39
N THR A 21 -9.35 6.44 -10.36
CA THR A 21 -10.57 5.63 -10.50
C THR A 21 -11.79 6.21 -9.78
N GLU A 22 -11.72 7.47 -9.34
CA GLU A 22 -12.81 8.19 -8.65
C GLU A 22 -14.14 8.16 -9.41
N ARG A 23 -14.09 8.18 -10.75
CA ARG A 23 -15.25 8.20 -11.65
C ARG A 23 -15.64 6.82 -12.20
N THR A 24 -14.92 5.77 -11.83
CA THR A 24 -15.19 4.40 -12.28
C THR A 24 -16.16 3.75 -11.31
N GLU A 25 -17.44 3.85 -11.62
CA GLU A 25 -18.50 3.13 -10.93
C GLU A 25 -18.58 1.71 -11.48
N THR A 26 -17.84 0.80 -10.85
CA THR A 26 -17.95 -0.64 -11.12
C THR A 26 -19.09 -1.23 -10.28
N PRO A 27 -19.96 -2.09 -10.85
CA PRO A 27 -21.25 -2.48 -10.26
C PRO A 27 -21.18 -3.31 -8.98
N VAL A 28 -19.99 -3.78 -8.57
CA VAL A 28 -19.80 -4.68 -7.42
C VAL A 28 -18.81 -4.15 -6.38
N ILE A 29 -17.75 -3.46 -6.79
CA ILE A 29 -16.69 -2.97 -5.90
C ILE A 29 -16.18 -1.66 -6.45
N SER A 30 -16.19 -0.57 -5.67
CA SER A 30 -15.58 0.69 -6.10
C SER A 30 -14.06 0.55 -6.18
N LEU A 31 -13.51 0.69 -7.38
CA LEU A 31 -12.07 0.58 -7.63
C LEU A 31 -11.29 1.70 -6.90
N HIS A 32 -11.92 2.86 -6.72
CA HIS A 32 -11.39 3.97 -5.93
C HIS A 32 -11.21 3.59 -4.46
N LYS A 33 -12.23 3.00 -3.83
CA LYS A 33 -12.14 2.52 -2.44
C LYS A 33 -11.13 1.39 -2.30
N ALA A 34 -11.08 0.48 -3.27
CA ALA A 34 -10.08 -0.59 -3.30
C ALA A 34 -8.65 -0.04 -3.37
N GLY A 35 -8.42 0.98 -4.20
CA GLY A 35 -7.14 1.69 -4.29
C GLY A 35 -6.73 2.31 -2.96
N LEU A 36 -7.66 2.97 -2.25
CA LEU A 36 -7.40 3.55 -0.93
C LEU A 36 -6.99 2.48 0.09
N VAL A 37 -7.72 1.35 0.14
CA VAL A 37 -7.38 0.24 1.05
C VAL A 37 -6.00 -0.32 0.72
N LEU A 38 -5.71 -0.52 -0.57
CA LEU A 38 -4.41 -1.03 -1.03
C LEU A 38 -3.27 -0.08 -0.65
N ALA A 39 -3.49 1.23 -0.75
CA ALA A 39 -2.52 2.25 -0.36
C ALA A 39 -2.18 2.16 1.14
N ILE A 40 -3.20 2.04 1.99
CA ILE A 40 -3.05 1.93 3.44
C ILE A 40 -2.34 0.63 3.82
N VAL A 41 -2.74 -0.51 3.25
CA VAL A 41 -2.13 -1.81 3.54
C VAL A 41 -0.66 -1.81 3.11
N GLY A 42 -0.34 -1.35 1.90
CA GLY A 42 1.04 -1.26 1.43
C GLY A 42 1.89 -0.33 2.29
N GLY A 43 1.33 0.82 2.71
CA GLY A 43 2.00 1.74 3.62
C GLY A 43 2.28 1.11 4.99
N ALA A 44 1.30 0.41 5.56
CA ALA A 44 1.47 -0.32 6.82
C ALA A 44 2.52 -1.42 6.71
N GLU A 45 2.54 -2.17 5.59
CA GLU A 45 3.51 -3.23 5.35
C GLU A 45 4.94 -2.68 5.19
N ALA A 46 5.10 -1.54 4.51
CA ALA A 46 6.37 -0.84 4.40
C ALA A 46 6.86 -0.36 5.77
N LEU A 47 5.99 0.27 6.57
CA LEU A 47 6.30 0.71 7.94
C LEU A 47 6.67 -0.45 8.85
N PHE A 48 5.94 -1.56 8.78
CA PHE A 48 6.21 -2.74 9.58
C PHE A 48 7.56 -3.38 9.20
N ALA A 49 7.85 -3.48 7.90
CA ALA A 49 9.13 -3.98 7.42
C ALA A 49 10.31 -3.08 7.82
N LEU A 50 10.12 -1.75 7.86
CA LEU A 50 11.10 -0.79 8.34
C LEU A 50 11.33 -0.94 9.85
N MET A 51 10.26 -1.06 10.65
CA MET A 51 10.36 -1.23 12.11
C MET A 51 11.02 -2.57 12.48
N GLY A 52 10.75 -3.64 11.71
CA GLY A 52 11.43 -4.93 11.85
C GLY A 52 12.92 -4.88 11.48
N LEU A 53 13.31 -4.00 10.55
CA LEU A 53 14.72 -3.77 10.21
C LEU A 53 15.46 -3.08 11.37
N GLY A 54 14.88 -2.02 11.94
CA GLY A 54 15.49 -1.28 13.06
C GLY A 54 15.65 -2.12 14.34
N LYS A 55 14.74 -3.06 14.61
CA LYS A 55 14.89 -4.03 15.71
C LYS A 55 16.02 -5.03 15.49
N LYS A 56 16.43 -5.28 14.24
CA LYS A 56 17.47 -6.26 13.91
C LYS A 56 18.88 -5.68 14.01
N GLU A 57 19.05 -4.36 13.81
CA GLU A 57 20.32 -3.64 14.02
C GLU A 57 20.60 -3.29 15.49
N SER A 58 19.58 -3.25 16.34
CA SER A 58 19.73 -2.92 17.77
C SER A 58 20.20 -4.10 18.65
N LYS A 59 20.58 -5.25 18.07
CA LYS A 59 21.06 -6.44 18.77
C LYS A 59 22.45 -6.81 18.27
#